data_AF-A0AAD6YWE5-F1
#
_entry.id   AF-A0AAD6YWE5-F1
#
_cell.length_a   1.000
_cell.length_b   1.000
_cell.length_c   1.000
_cell.angle_alpha   90.00
_cell.angle_beta   90.00
_cell.angle_gamma   90.00
#
_symmetry.space_group_name_H-M   'P 1'
#
loop_
_entity.id
_entity.type
_entity.pdbx_description
1 polymer ?
#
loop_
_entity_poly.entity_id
_entity_poly.type
_entity_poly.pdbx_seq_one_letter_code
_entity_poly.pdbx_strand_id
1 'polypeptide(L)' 'MPAAVLLVQLFPASPSKPRTVISIDFLELYRTLFERSCDTITAIAAALHTVYDRRGFHVYSQNV' A
#
# COMPACT_ATOMS: atom_id res chain seq x y z
N MET A 1 20.35 -31.65 22.91
CA MET A 1 19.95 -30.27 22.57
C MET A 1 19.48 -30.24 21.12
N PRO A 2 18.18 -30.20 20.80
CA PRO A 2 17.73 -30.15 19.42
C PRO A 2 17.48 -28.69 18.99
N ALA A 3 18.31 -28.17 18.09
CA ALA A 3 18.19 -26.84 17.50
C ALA A 3 17.61 -26.91 16.07
N ALA A 4 16.46 -27.57 15.90
CA ALA A 4 15.91 -27.88 14.57
C ALA A 4 14.52 -27.26 14.28
N VAL A 5 13.98 -26.44 15.18
CA VAL A 5 12.59 -25.91 15.02
C VAL A 5 12.55 -24.42 14.64
N LEU A 6 13.69 -23.75 14.43
CA LEU A 6 13.72 -22.32 14.08
C LEU A 6 13.62 -22.03 12.56
N LEU A 7 13.34 -23.02 11.71
CA LEU A 7 13.43 -22.85 10.25
C LEU A 7 12.07 -22.65 9.55
N VAL A 8 10.95 -22.83 10.25
CA VAL A 8 9.61 -22.76 9.64
C VAL A 8 9.11 -21.31 9.43
N GLN A 9 9.77 -20.30 9.99
CA GLN A 9 9.40 -18.89 9.79
C GLN A 9 10.09 -18.21 8.60
N LEU A 10 10.96 -18.92 7.86
CA LEU A 10 11.54 -18.38 6.64
C LEU A 10 10.86 -18.99 5.42
N PHE A 11 9.99 -18.22 4.78
CA PHE A 11 9.60 -18.45 3.38
C PHE A 11 10.84 -18.81 2.54
N PRO A 12 10.79 -19.89 1.74
CA PRO A 12 11.93 -20.32 0.94
C PRO A 12 12.26 -19.24 -0.10
N ALA A 13 13.43 -18.62 0.05
CA ALA A 13 13.94 -17.61 -0.86
C ALA A 13 14.99 -18.22 -1.80
N SER A 14 15.00 -17.75 -3.06
CA SER A 14 15.95 -18.18 -4.09
C SER A 14 17.41 -17.97 -3.65
N PRO A 15 18.32 -18.94 -3.85
CA PRO A 15 19.69 -18.92 -3.32
C PRO A 15 20.60 -17.85 -3.94
N SER A 16 20.17 -17.16 -5.00
CA SER A 16 20.98 -16.22 -5.78
C SER A 16 20.68 -14.74 -5.53
N LYS A 17 19.70 -14.40 -4.68
CA LYS A 17 19.37 -13.00 -4.36
C LYS A 17 19.47 -12.75 -2.86
N PRO A 18 20.14 -11.67 -2.41
CA PRO A 18 20.15 -11.33 -1.00
C PRO A 18 18.72 -11.12 -0.52
N ARG A 19 18.41 -11.80 0.57
CA ARG A 19 17.10 -11.78 1.21
C ARG A 19 16.87 -10.40 1.80
N THR A 20 16.11 -9.54 1.12
CA THR A 20 15.59 -8.33 1.76
C THR A 20 14.55 -8.79 2.78
N VAL A 21 14.99 -9.00 4.02
CA VAL A 21 14.09 -9.21 5.15
C VAL A 21 13.50 -7.85 5.49
N ILE A 22 12.31 -7.59 4.96
CA ILE A 22 11.53 -6.41 5.34
C ILE A 22 10.89 -6.72 6.69
N SER A 23 11.08 -5.83 7.67
CA SER A 23 10.46 -5.99 8.99
C SER A 23 8.93 -5.97 8.88
N ILE A 24 8.25 -6.82 9.65
CA ILE A 24 6.77 -6.85 9.72
C ILE A 24 6.25 -5.49 10.21
N ASP A 25 6.91 -4.90 11.21
CA ASP A 25 6.53 -3.57 11.74
C ASP A 25 6.66 -2.47 10.68
N PHE A 26 7.64 -2.61 9.77
CA PHE A 26 7.81 -1.67 8.67
C PHE A 26 6.68 -1.80 7.64
N LEU A 27 6.21 -3.02 7.38
CA LEU A 27 5.09 -3.25 6.47
C LEU A 27 3.77 -2.72 7.07
N GLU A 28 3.58 -2.87 8.38
CA GLU A 28 2.42 -2.33 9.10
C GLU A 28 2.44 -0.79 9.13
N LEU A 29 3.60 -0.20 9.37
CA LEU A 29 3.80 1.25 9.26
C LEU A 29 3.50 1.75 7.84
N TYR A 30 4.08 1.10 6.82
CA TYR A 30 3.85 1.44 5.42
C TYR A 30 2.36 1.37 5.07
N ARG A 31 1.69 0.30 5.49
CA ARG A 31 0.25 0.12 5.26
C ARG A 31 -0.56 1.26 5.89
N THR A 32 -0.29 1.60 7.15
CA THR A 32 -1.01 2.66 7.86
C THR A 32 -0.80 4.02 7.20
N LEU A 33 0.44 4.32 6.77
CA LEU A 33 0.75 5.54 6.04
C LEU A 33 0.05 5.58 4.68
N PHE A 34 0.07 4.46 3.98
CA PHE A 34 -0.56 4.34 2.67
C PHE A 34 -2.07 4.57 2.76
N GLU A 35 -2.76 3.84 3.64
CA GLU A 35 -4.20 3.98 3.87
C GLU A 35 -4.58 5.43 4.21
N ARG A 36 -3.91 6.07 5.18
CA ARG A 36 -4.19 7.47 5.54
C ARG A 36 -3.92 8.45 4.40
N SER A 37 -2.86 8.23 3.63
CA SER A 37 -2.53 9.08 2.49
C SER A 37 -3.55 8.94 1.36
N CYS A 38 -3.99 7.72 1.07
CA CYS A 38 -5.02 7.41 0.08
C CYS A 38 -6.38 8.01 0.47
N ASP A 39 -6.77 7.92 1.75
CA ASP A 39 -8.00 8.53 2.24
C ASP A 39 -7.97 10.05 2.04
N THR A 40 -6.83 10.68 2.32
CA THR A 40 -6.63 12.12 2.13
C THR A 40 -6.71 12.51 0.66
N ILE A 41 -6.03 11.76 -0.22
CA ILE A 41 -6.05 11.99 -1.67
C ILE A 41 -7.47 11.79 -2.22
N THR A 42 -8.17 10.76 -1.76
CA THR A 42 -9.57 10.48 -2.13
C THR A 42 -10.49 11.61 -1.71
N ALA A 43 -10.33 12.13 -0.48
CA ALA A 43 -11.10 13.27 0.01
C ALA A 43 -10.83 14.55 -0.79
N ILE A 44 -9.56 14.81 -1.15
CA ILE A 44 -9.19 15.95 -2.00
C ILE A 44 -9.78 15.79 -3.40
N ALA A 45 -9.69 14.60 -4.00
CA ALA A 45 -10.25 14.31 -5.32
C ALA A 45 -11.78 14.51 -5.32
N ALA A 46 -12.47 14.05 -4.28
CA ALA A 46 -13.90 14.28 -4.11
C ALA A 46 -14.23 15.77 -3.94
N ALA A 47 -13.49 16.50 -3.11
CA ALA A 47 -13.67 17.93 -2.94
C ALA A 47 -13.45 18.69 -4.26
N LEU A 48 -12.39 18.36 -5.00
CA LEU A 48 -12.13 18.92 -6.33
C LEU A 48 -13.27 18.59 -7.29
N HIS A 49 -13.75 17.35 -7.32
CA HIS A 49 -14.91 16.96 -8.13
C HIS A 49 -16.10 17.87 -7.84
N THR A 50 -16.46 18.09 -6.57
CA THR A 50 -17.57 19.00 -6.22
C THR A 50 -17.33 20.45 -6.65
N VAL A 51 -16.09 20.94 -6.59
CA VAL A 51 -15.74 22.30 -7.01
C VAL A 51 -15.82 22.44 -8.53
N TYR A 52 -15.34 21.46 -9.27
CA TYR A 52 -15.37 21.45 -10.72
C TYR A 52 -16.80 21.29 -11.26
N ASP A 53 -17.58 20.41 -10.64
CA ASP A 53 -18.98 20.16 -10.99
C ASP A 53 -19.84 21.43 -10.80
N ARG A 54 -19.66 22.13 -9.67
CA ARG A 54 -20.30 23.45 -9.43
C ARG A 54 -19.93 24.52 -10.47
N ARG A 55 -18.78 24.39 -11.10
CA ARG A 55 -18.30 25.30 -12.16
C ARG A 55 -18.70 24.83 -13.56
N GLY A 56 -19.47 23.74 -13.68
CA GLY A 56 -19.93 23.16 -14.93
C GLY A 56 -18.93 22.24 -15.62
N PHE A 57 -17.76 21.99 -15.01
CA PHE A 57 -16.76 21.06 -15.53
C PHE A 57 -17.10 19.65 -15.05
N HIS A 58 -17.71 18.85 -15.93
CA HIS A 58 -18.03 17.46 -15.64
C HIS A 58 -16.80 16.58 -15.86
N VAL A 59 -16.52 15.69 -14.90
CA VAL A 59 -15.44 14.72 -15.03
C VAL A 59 -15.83 13.66 -16.07
N TYR A 60 -15.07 13.57 -17.16
CA TYR A 60 -15.25 12.54 -18.18
C TYR A 60 -14.56 11.25 -17.74
N SER A 61 -15.31 10.31 -17.18
CA SER A 61 -14.82 8.95 -16.95
C SER A 61 -14.91 8.16 -18.24
N GLN A 62 -13.78 8.02 -18.94
CA GLN A 62 -13.68 7.09 -20.06
C GLN A 62 -13.63 5.67 -19.48
N ASN A 63 -14.76 4.96 -19.49
CA ASN A 63 -14.79 3.52 -19.23
C ASN A 63 -13.92 2.83 -20.29
N VAL A 64 -12.73 2.37 -19.88
CA VAL A 64 -11.85 1.50 -20.66
C VAL A 64 -12.20 0.05 -20.31
#